data_AF-Q4S461-F1
#
_entry.id   AF-Q4S461-F1
#
_cell.length_a   1.000
_cell.length_b   1.000
_cell.length_c   1.000
_cell.angle_alpha   90.00
_cell.angle_beta   90.00
_cell.angle_gamma   90.00
#
_symmetry.space_group_name_H-M   'P 1'
#
loop_
_entity.id
_entity.type
_entity.pdbx_description
1 polymer ?
#
loop_
_entity_poly.entity_id
_entity_poly.type
_entity_poly.pdbx_seq_one_letter_code
_entity_poly.pdbx_strand_id
1 'polypeptide(L)'
;FPGVPKVLQSTFHLPLALVCVSSAPAKTTKFKITLDTNQAPVQLSSIFPEFSIKSEDKDGNSLAFQFLPGTKVTLLASKTSQRYRVQSDSFEDMWLVVRELLQRFDQHFSKLGVKDFKKSFSGPLPLQEYFLSVDHHFQLRVKAKRYQDLLSEQAVQFRAIQRRLLTRFKDKTPAPLQNLDTLLDATYNQADMSDISLTDMDELPEDFLIDVVELHEASHEHVDVVRGGRAGRAGG
;
A
#
# COMPACT_ATOMS: atom_id res chain seq x y z
N PHE A 1 24.48 -26.01 -26.16
CA PHE A 1 24.72 -24.71 -25.52
C PHE A 1 23.42 -24.26 -24.87
N PRO A 2 23.33 -24.08 -23.53
CA PRO A 2 22.14 -23.51 -22.93
C PRO A 2 22.02 -22.05 -23.35
N GLY A 3 20.84 -21.64 -23.85
CA GLY A 3 20.59 -20.28 -24.33
C GLY A 3 20.62 -19.27 -23.19
N VAL A 4 21.18 -18.08 -23.45
CA VAL A 4 21.24 -16.99 -22.48
C VAL A 4 19.84 -16.39 -22.29
N PRO A 5 19.34 -16.25 -21.05
CA PRO A 5 18.03 -15.66 -20.79
C PRO A 5 18.00 -14.19 -21.20
N LYS A 6 16.90 -13.76 -21.81
CA LYS A 6 16.62 -12.36 -22.16
C LYS A 6 15.29 -11.94 -21.55
N VAL A 7 15.24 -10.70 -21.06
CA VAL A 7 14.03 -10.09 -20.49
C VAL A 7 13.60 -8.93 -21.37
N LEU A 8 12.30 -8.82 -21.62
CA LEU A 8 11.66 -7.66 -22.26
C LEU A 8 10.63 -7.08 -21.28
N GLN A 9 10.59 -5.75 -21.17
CA GLN A 9 9.68 -5.04 -20.29
C GLN A 9 8.93 -3.96 -21.05
N SER A 10 7.65 -3.78 -20.71
CA SER A 10 6.78 -2.73 -21.26
C SER A 10 5.92 -2.16 -20.14
N THR A 11 5.56 -0.88 -20.24
CA THR A 11 4.76 -0.14 -19.26
C THR A 11 3.54 0.48 -19.92
N PHE A 12 2.40 0.50 -19.23
CA PHE A 12 1.18 1.15 -19.68
C PHE A 12 0.44 1.77 -18.49
N HIS A 13 -0.43 2.74 -18.77
CA HIS A 13 -1.22 3.42 -17.74
C HIS A 13 -2.62 2.82 -17.65
N LEU A 14 -3.06 2.56 -16.42
CA LEU A 14 -4.42 2.13 -16.13
C LEU A 14 -5.36 3.34 -16.00
N PRO A 15 -6.59 3.28 -16.54
CA PRO A 15 -7.56 4.36 -16.40
C PRO A 15 -7.99 4.59 -14.95
N LEU A 16 -8.07 5.86 -14.54
CA LEU A 16 -8.54 6.24 -13.20
C LEU A 16 -9.97 5.72 -12.89
N ALA A 17 -10.82 5.57 -13.91
CA ALA A 17 -12.17 5.03 -13.78
C ALA A 17 -12.25 3.56 -13.29
N LEU A 18 -11.12 2.84 -13.24
CA LEU A 18 -11.06 1.50 -12.64
C LEU A 18 -11.11 1.53 -11.11
N VAL A 19 -10.68 2.63 -10.49
CA VAL A 19 -10.51 2.72 -9.03
C VAL A 19 -11.41 3.77 -8.38
N CYS A 20 -12.11 4.58 -9.17
CA CYS A 20 -13.07 5.55 -8.64
C CYS A 20 -14.26 5.82 -9.56
N VAL A 21 -15.33 6.36 -8.97
CA VAL A 21 -16.56 6.75 -9.66
C VAL A 21 -16.92 8.22 -9.39
N SER A 22 -17.72 8.83 -10.26
CA SER A 22 -18.20 10.21 -10.06
C SER A 22 -19.16 10.32 -8.87
N SER A 23 -18.99 11.35 -8.05
CA SER A 23 -19.80 11.67 -6.87
C SER A 23 -20.11 13.17 -6.78
N ALA A 24 -21.06 13.54 -5.92
CA ALA A 24 -21.27 14.93 -5.51
C ALA A 24 -20.04 15.49 -4.76
N PRO A 25 -19.58 16.73 -5.08
CA PRO A 25 -18.48 17.43 -4.41
C PRO A 25 -18.67 17.62 -2.89
N ALA A 26 -17.61 17.42 -2.12
CA ALA A 26 -17.60 17.73 -0.69
C ALA A 26 -17.34 19.23 -0.48
N LYS A 27 -18.13 19.88 0.39
CA LYS A 27 -18.00 21.32 0.70
C LYS A 27 -16.86 21.63 1.67
N THR A 28 -16.60 20.71 2.60
CA THR A 28 -15.60 20.85 3.66
C THR A 28 -14.83 19.54 3.80
N THR A 29 -13.51 19.64 3.81
CA THR A 29 -12.59 18.50 3.96
C THR A 29 -11.36 18.91 4.77
N LYS A 30 -10.67 17.93 5.35
CA LYS A 30 -9.47 18.15 6.18
C LYS A 30 -8.29 18.69 5.39
N PHE A 31 -7.96 18.07 4.25
CA PHE A 31 -6.76 18.37 3.47
C PHE A 31 -7.10 19.10 2.19
N LYS A 32 -6.23 20.05 1.80
CA LYS A 32 -6.39 20.91 0.62
C LYS A 32 -5.03 21.20 -0.02
N ILE A 33 -4.92 20.97 -1.32
CA ILE A 33 -3.74 21.28 -2.13
C ILE A 33 -4.19 22.18 -3.28
N THR A 34 -3.45 23.26 -3.53
CA THR A 34 -3.73 24.18 -4.65
C THR A 34 -2.60 24.15 -5.66
N LEU A 35 -2.93 23.77 -6.88
CA LEU A 35 -2.06 23.74 -8.04
C LEU A 35 -2.33 24.99 -8.89
N ASP A 36 -1.27 25.70 -9.22
CA ASP A 36 -1.29 26.85 -10.11
C ASP A 36 -0.71 26.44 -11.47
N THR A 37 -1.25 27.00 -12.55
CA THR A 37 -0.75 26.81 -13.92
C THR A 37 -0.44 28.17 -14.53
N ASN A 38 0.32 28.20 -15.63
CA ASN A 38 0.55 29.43 -16.41
C ASN A 38 -0.38 29.59 -17.62
N GLN A 39 -1.42 28.76 -17.73
CA GLN A 39 -2.35 28.73 -18.86
C GLN A 39 -3.75 29.13 -18.42
N ALA A 40 -4.60 29.49 -19.39
CA ALA A 40 -5.98 29.82 -19.11
C ALA A 40 -6.71 28.64 -18.42
N PRO A 41 -7.67 28.92 -17.51
CA PRO A 41 -8.41 27.88 -16.82
C PRO A 41 -9.15 26.97 -17.82
N VAL A 42 -9.04 25.65 -17.59
CA VAL A 42 -9.68 24.62 -18.41
C VAL A 42 -10.84 24.01 -17.63
N GLN A 43 -11.97 23.81 -18.30
CA GLN A 43 -13.12 23.14 -17.69
C GLN A 43 -12.78 21.70 -17.34
N LEU A 44 -13.11 21.28 -16.13
CA LEU A 44 -12.77 19.93 -15.68
C LEU A 44 -13.54 18.85 -16.44
N SER A 45 -14.75 19.16 -16.90
CA SER A 45 -15.58 18.26 -17.71
C SER A 45 -14.93 17.87 -19.04
N SER A 46 -14.09 18.73 -19.65
CA SER A 46 -13.37 18.38 -20.89
C SER A 46 -12.13 17.52 -20.63
N ILE A 47 -11.55 17.63 -19.44
CA ILE A 47 -10.38 16.87 -19.00
C ILE A 47 -10.78 15.50 -18.47
N PHE A 48 -11.93 15.41 -17.80
CA PHE A 48 -12.48 14.20 -17.19
C PHE A 48 -13.91 13.93 -17.68
N PRO A 49 -14.10 13.70 -18.99
CA PRO A 49 -15.43 13.50 -19.57
C PRO A 49 -16.19 12.32 -18.95
N GLU A 50 -15.48 11.28 -18.52
CA GLU A 50 -16.06 10.10 -17.89
C GLU A 50 -16.59 10.36 -16.48
N PHE A 51 -16.16 11.45 -15.83
CA PHE A 51 -16.60 11.83 -14.49
C PHE A 51 -17.61 12.99 -14.47
N SER A 52 -17.91 13.61 -15.61
CA SER A 52 -18.81 14.78 -15.69
C SER A 52 -20.30 14.45 -15.67
N ILE A 53 -20.68 13.19 -15.91
CA ILE A 53 -22.09 12.80 -16.15
C ILE A 53 -22.97 12.95 -14.89
N LYS A 54 -22.38 12.91 -13.69
CA LYS A 54 -23.09 13.01 -12.40
C LYS A 54 -22.79 14.29 -11.61
N SER A 55 -22.03 15.22 -12.17
CA SER A 55 -21.80 16.49 -11.47
C SER A 55 -23.06 17.35 -11.52
N GLU A 56 -23.68 17.63 -10.38
CA GLU A 56 -24.79 18.58 -10.27
C GLU A 56 -24.41 20.02 -10.67
N ASP A 57 -23.10 20.27 -10.77
CA ASP A 57 -22.53 21.57 -11.09
C ASP A 57 -22.64 21.85 -12.60
N LYS A 58 -23.65 22.65 -12.97
CA LYS A 58 -23.96 23.03 -14.37
C LYS A 58 -22.79 23.72 -15.08
N ASP A 59 -21.84 24.25 -14.32
CA ASP A 59 -20.71 25.02 -14.84
C ASP A 59 -19.47 24.16 -15.17
N GLY A 60 -19.46 22.86 -14.85
CA GLY A 60 -18.38 21.93 -15.23
C GLY A 60 -17.01 22.21 -14.58
N ASN A 61 -16.98 23.01 -13.51
CA ASN A 61 -15.75 23.47 -12.83
C ASN A 61 -15.47 22.74 -11.50
N SER A 62 -16.31 21.78 -11.15
CA SER A 62 -16.16 20.96 -9.94
C SER A 62 -16.43 19.50 -10.28
N LEU A 63 -15.54 18.62 -9.84
CA LEU A 63 -15.71 17.17 -9.95
C LEU A 63 -15.38 16.52 -8.61
N ALA A 64 -16.04 15.41 -8.30
CA ALA A 64 -15.61 14.57 -7.20
C ALA A 64 -15.50 13.10 -7.59
N PHE A 65 -14.48 12.48 -7.04
CA PHE A 65 -14.04 11.12 -7.27
C PHE A 65 -14.23 10.35 -5.98
N GLN A 66 -15.06 9.31 -6.02
CA GLN A 66 -15.26 8.39 -4.92
C GLN A 66 -14.45 7.13 -5.19
N PHE A 67 -13.40 6.89 -4.41
CA PHE A 67 -12.55 5.69 -4.56
C PHE A 67 -13.24 4.42 -4.07
N LEU A 68 -12.82 3.27 -4.62
CA LEU A 68 -13.35 1.93 -4.34
C LEU A 68 -12.25 1.02 -3.74
N PRO A 69 -12.37 0.58 -2.48
CA PRO A 69 -12.96 1.29 -1.34
C PRO A 69 -12.12 2.53 -1.02
N GLY A 70 -12.72 3.62 -0.53
CA GLY A 70 -11.90 4.76 -0.15
C GLY A 70 -12.66 6.03 0.12
N THR A 71 -11.89 7.10 0.32
CA THR A 71 -12.47 8.41 0.59
C THR A 71 -12.82 9.13 -0.70
N LYS A 72 -13.44 10.28 -0.52
CA LYS A 72 -13.85 11.15 -1.61
C LYS A 72 -12.80 12.23 -1.81
N VAL A 73 -12.43 12.47 -3.06
CA VAL A 73 -11.56 13.57 -3.45
C VAL A 73 -12.34 14.51 -4.34
N THR A 74 -12.34 15.81 -4.02
CA THR A 74 -13.01 16.85 -4.80
C THR A 74 -11.96 17.71 -5.49
N LEU A 75 -12.14 17.95 -6.79
CA LEU A 75 -11.33 18.81 -7.62
C LEU A 75 -12.15 20.03 -8.04
N LEU A 76 -11.60 21.22 -7.80
CA LEU A 76 -12.23 22.50 -8.07
C LEU A 76 -11.33 23.32 -9.00
N ALA A 77 -11.85 23.75 -10.14
CA ALA A 77 -11.20 24.71 -11.02
C ALA A 77 -11.72 26.11 -10.72
N SER A 78 -10.80 27.08 -10.58
CA SER A 78 -11.19 28.48 -10.48
C SER A 78 -11.62 29.01 -11.84
N LYS A 79 -12.75 29.73 -11.88
CA LYS A 79 -13.27 30.36 -13.11
C LYS A 79 -12.43 31.56 -13.57
N THR A 80 -11.80 32.24 -12.62
CA THR A 80 -11.15 33.55 -12.83
C THR A 80 -9.64 33.51 -12.60
N SER A 81 -9.10 32.40 -12.11
CA SER A 81 -7.68 32.24 -11.84
C SER A 81 -7.17 30.91 -12.36
N GLN A 82 -5.87 30.81 -12.59
CA GLN A 82 -5.20 29.64 -13.17
C GLN A 82 -4.95 28.55 -12.12
N ARG A 83 -5.88 28.41 -11.16
CA ARG A 83 -5.74 27.63 -9.92
C ARG A 83 -6.73 26.48 -9.85
N TYR A 84 -6.24 25.34 -9.43
CA TYR A 84 -6.99 24.10 -9.25
C TYR A 84 -6.78 23.58 -7.84
N ARG A 85 -7.87 23.43 -7.09
CA ARG A 85 -7.83 22.95 -5.71
C ARG A 85 -8.29 21.50 -5.66
N VAL A 86 -7.44 20.63 -5.12
CA VAL A 86 -7.78 19.26 -4.77
C VAL A 86 -8.00 19.20 -3.27
N GLN A 87 -9.04 18.51 -2.82
CA GLN A 87 -9.37 18.43 -1.40
C GLN A 87 -10.02 17.10 -1.00
N SER A 88 -9.68 16.59 0.18
CA SER A 88 -10.17 15.29 0.69
C SER A 88 -10.00 15.18 2.21
N ASP A 89 -10.64 14.17 2.81
CA ASP A 89 -10.45 13.79 4.21
C ASP A 89 -9.28 12.82 4.42
N SER A 90 -8.79 12.20 3.34
CA SER A 90 -7.53 11.44 3.31
C SER A 90 -6.49 12.23 2.51
N PHE A 91 -5.30 12.43 3.08
CA PHE A 91 -4.20 13.08 2.38
C PHE A 91 -3.65 12.22 1.25
N GLU A 92 -3.63 10.90 1.45
CA GLU A 92 -3.03 9.90 0.57
C GLU A 92 -3.84 9.76 -0.74
N ASP A 93 -5.17 9.74 -0.64
CA ASP A 93 -6.09 9.58 -1.78
C ASP A 93 -6.00 10.75 -2.77
N MET A 94 -5.56 11.93 -2.32
CA MET A 94 -5.42 13.11 -3.17
C MET A 94 -4.36 12.92 -4.26
N TRP A 95 -3.33 12.10 -4.01
CA TRP A 95 -2.21 11.92 -4.93
C TRP A 95 -2.64 11.40 -6.30
N LEU A 96 -3.53 10.39 -6.34
CA LEU A 96 -4.00 9.79 -7.58
C LEU A 96 -4.71 10.81 -8.48
N VAL A 97 -5.55 11.66 -7.89
CA VAL A 97 -6.27 12.71 -8.62
C VAL A 97 -5.32 13.80 -9.09
N VAL A 98 -4.36 14.22 -8.25
CA VAL A 98 -3.33 15.21 -8.63
C VAL A 98 -2.50 14.69 -9.81
N ARG A 99 -1.98 13.46 -9.72
CA ARG A 99 -1.15 12.85 -10.77
C ARG A 99 -1.91 12.76 -12.09
N GLU A 100 -3.14 12.26 -12.06
CA GLU A 100 -3.98 12.12 -13.26
C GLU A 100 -4.28 13.50 -13.88
N LEU A 101 -4.62 14.50 -13.06
CA LEU A 101 -4.84 15.88 -13.53
C LEU A 101 -3.61 16.43 -14.25
N LEU A 102 -2.43 16.29 -13.65
CA LEU A 102 -1.19 16.80 -14.23
C LEU A 102 -0.84 16.10 -15.54
N GLN A 103 -1.06 14.79 -15.63
CA GLN A 103 -0.84 14.00 -16.85
C GLN A 103 -1.81 14.40 -17.96
N ARG A 104 -3.10 14.56 -17.65
CA ARG A 104 -4.09 14.97 -18.65
C ARG A 104 -3.88 16.41 -19.12
N PHE A 105 -3.43 17.31 -18.24
CA PHE A 105 -3.04 18.65 -18.65
C PHE A 105 -1.85 18.64 -19.62
N ASP A 106 -0.82 17.83 -19.38
CA ASP A 106 0.29 17.72 -20.33
C ASP A 106 -0.20 17.28 -21.70
N GLN A 107 -1.06 16.26 -21.75
CA GLN A 107 -1.65 15.78 -22.99
C GLN A 107 -2.52 16.84 -23.67
N HIS A 108 -3.35 17.54 -22.90
CA HIS A 108 -4.25 18.57 -23.41
C HIS A 108 -3.48 19.75 -24.00
N PHE A 109 -2.54 20.32 -23.25
CA PHE A 109 -1.77 21.49 -23.70
C PHE A 109 -0.76 21.13 -24.80
N SER A 110 -0.19 19.92 -24.78
CA SER A 110 0.63 19.43 -25.88
C SER A 110 -0.18 19.31 -27.18
N LYS A 111 -1.44 18.84 -27.12
CA LYS A 111 -2.33 18.77 -28.30
C LYS A 111 -2.69 20.15 -28.85
N LEU A 112 -2.77 21.16 -27.97
CA LEU A 112 -2.97 22.55 -28.37
C LEU A 112 -1.70 23.25 -28.88
N GLY A 113 -0.55 22.56 -28.88
CA GLY A 113 0.72 23.11 -29.33
C GLY A 113 1.41 24.04 -28.33
N VAL A 114 0.96 24.07 -27.08
CA VAL A 114 1.59 24.83 -25.99
C VAL A 114 2.87 24.12 -25.57
N LYS A 115 4.01 24.80 -25.69
CA LYS A 115 5.33 24.22 -25.39
C LYS A 115 5.87 24.63 -24.01
N ASP A 116 5.34 25.70 -23.43
CA ASP A 116 5.83 26.32 -22.20
C ASP A 116 4.87 26.10 -21.03
N PHE A 117 4.10 25.01 -21.02
CA PHE A 117 3.19 24.69 -19.93
C PHE A 117 3.95 24.46 -18.62
N LYS A 118 3.58 25.20 -17.58
CA LYS A 118 4.17 25.17 -16.24
C LYS A 118 3.09 24.92 -15.19
N LYS A 119 3.43 24.08 -14.23
CA LYS A 119 2.63 23.78 -13.05
C LYS A 119 3.43 24.17 -11.82
N SER A 120 2.81 24.82 -10.87
CA SER A 120 3.43 25.21 -9.60
C SER A 120 2.49 24.87 -8.46
N PHE A 121 3.06 24.60 -7.29
CA PHE A 121 2.28 24.43 -6.08
C PHE A 121 2.33 25.73 -5.27
N SER A 122 1.15 26.23 -4.88
CA SER A 122 1.03 27.42 -4.06
C SER A 122 0.68 27.00 -2.64
N GLY A 123 1.69 26.82 -1.80
CA GLY A 123 1.53 26.52 -0.38
C GLY A 123 2.85 26.08 0.27
N PRO A 124 2.87 25.97 1.61
CA PRO A 124 3.94 25.25 2.28
C PRO A 124 3.86 23.77 1.91
N LEU A 125 5.01 23.11 1.78
CA LEU A 125 5.05 21.66 1.60
C LEU A 125 4.32 20.99 2.78
N PRO A 126 3.42 20.02 2.53
CA PRO A 126 2.66 19.31 3.57
C PRO A 126 3.55 18.28 4.30
N LEU A 127 4.63 18.77 4.92
CA LEU A 127 5.61 17.93 5.61
C LEU A 127 5.02 17.29 6.87
N GLN A 128 4.08 17.98 7.53
CA GLN A 128 3.44 17.46 8.74
C GLN A 128 2.61 16.22 8.41
N GLU A 129 1.76 16.29 7.39
CA GLU A 129 0.95 15.17 6.91
C GLU A 129 1.82 14.02 6.42
N TYR A 130 2.91 14.33 5.72
CA TYR A 130 3.89 13.35 5.29
C TYR A 130 4.53 12.60 6.47
N PHE A 131 5.03 13.32 7.48
CA PHE A 131 5.64 12.67 8.65
C PHE A 131 4.64 11.84 9.45
N LEU A 132 3.38 12.26 9.54
CA LEU A 132 2.34 11.46 10.18
C LEU A 132 2.10 10.13 9.45
N SER A 133 2.12 10.11 8.11
CA SER A 133 2.00 8.88 7.33
C SER A 133 3.23 7.97 7.52
N VAL A 134 4.44 8.55 7.56
CA VAL A 134 5.68 7.81 7.85
C VAL A 134 5.66 7.18 9.25
N ASP A 135 5.28 7.95 10.27
CA ASP A 135 5.16 7.45 11.65
C ASP A 135 4.09 6.36 11.75
N HIS A 136 2.95 6.54 11.08
CA HIS A 136 1.89 5.53 11.05
C HIS A 136 2.39 4.21 10.46
N HIS A 137 3.08 4.27 9.32
CA HIS A 137 3.69 3.12 8.68
C HIS A 137 4.74 2.45 9.58
N PHE A 138 5.58 3.23 10.26
CA PHE A 138 6.55 2.68 11.21
C PHE A 138 5.87 1.94 12.36
N GLN A 139 4.79 2.49 12.93
CA GLN A 139 4.04 1.83 14.00
C GLN A 139 3.39 0.53 13.53
N LEU A 140 2.89 0.48 12.29
CA LEU A 140 2.36 -0.75 11.69
C LEU A 140 3.46 -1.82 11.57
N ARG A 141 4.66 -1.46 11.12
CA ARG A 141 5.80 -2.39 11.03
C ARG A 141 6.20 -2.94 12.40
N VAL A 142 6.25 -2.09 13.43
CA VAL A 142 6.55 -2.52 14.80
C VAL A 142 5.48 -3.49 15.31
N LYS A 143 4.19 -3.22 15.05
CA LYS A 143 3.09 -4.12 15.41
C LYS A 143 3.17 -5.44 14.67
N ALA A 144 3.35 -5.42 13.35
CA ALA A 144 3.50 -6.62 12.52
C ALA A 144 4.65 -7.50 13.04
N LYS A 145 5.79 -6.89 13.36
CA LYS A 145 6.92 -7.63 13.93
C LYS A 145 6.58 -8.28 15.28
N ARG A 146 5.91 -7.54 16.17
CA ARG A 146 5.45 -8.07 17.46
C ARG A 146 4.50 -9.25 17.29
N TYR A 147 3.56 -9.18 16.36
CA TYR A 147 2.64 -10.30 16.08
C TYR A 147 3.36 -11.50 15.50
N GLN A 148 4.31 -11.28 14.60
CA GLN A 148 5.17 -12.34 14.07
C GLN A 148 5.95 -13.05 15.19
N ASP A 149 6.54 -12.30 16.12
CA ASP A 149 7.29 -12.87 17.24
C ASP A 149 6.36 -13.68 18.16
N LEU A 150 5.17 -13.16 18.47
CA LEU A 150 4.15 -13.87 19.26
C LEU A 150 3.72 -15.19 18.60
N LEU A 151 3.41 -15.17 17.31
CA LEU A 151 3.09 -16.37 16.54
C LEU A 151 4.24 -17.37 16.55
N SER A 152 5.48 -16.89 16.45
CA SER A 152 6.65 -17.76 16.47
C SER A 152 6.78 -18.50 17.82
N GLU A 153 6.54 -17.82 18.93
CA GLU A 153 6.55 -18.41 20.27
C GLU A 153 5.43 -19.44 20.42
N GLN A 154 4.21 -19.09 20.01
CA GLN A 154 3.06 -20.00 20.03
C GLN A 154 3.30 -21.24 19.17
N ALA A 155 3.86 -21.10 17.97
CA ALA A 155 4.18 -22.21 17.09
C ALA A 155 5.23 -23.16 17.69
N VAL A 156 6.17 -22.64 18.49
CA VAL A 156 7.14 -23.47 19.24
C VAL A 156 6.44 -24.23 20.36
N GLN A 157 5.57 -23.58 21.13
CA GLN A 157 4.79 -24.21 22.20
C GLN A 157 3.87 -25.31 21.64
N PHE A 158 3.15 -25.02 20.56
CA PHE A 158 2.28 -25.96 19.88
C PHE A 158 3.03 -27.20 19.41
N ARG A 159 4.19 -27.02 18.75
CA ARG A 159 5.07 -28.13 18.35
C ARG A 159 5.57 -28.94 19.55
N ALA A 160 5.86 -28.31 20.68
CA ALA A 160 6.27 -29.01 21.90
C ALA A 160 5.14 -29.86 22.50
N ILE A 161 3.91 -29.33 22.51
CA ILE A 161 2.70 -30.06 22.94
C ILE A 161 2.44 -31.25 22.01
N GLN A 162 2.45 -31.04 20.69
CA GLN A 162 2.30 -32.10 19.70
C GLN A 162 3.33 -33.22 19.88
N ARG A 163 4.61 -32.89 20.08
CA ARG A 163 5.67 -33.90 20.35
C ARG A 163 5.40 -34.69 21.63
N ARG A 164 4.93 -34.04 22.70
CA ARG A 164 4.57 -34.70 23.96
C ARG A 164 3.36 -35.62 23.78
N LEU A 165 2.32 -35.17 23.10
CA LEU A 165 1.15 -35.99 22.74
C LEU A 165 1.56 -37.22 21.94
N LEU A 166 2.34 -37.06 20.87
CA LEU A 166 2.83 -38.18 20.05
C LEU A 166 3.64 -39.21 20.87
N THR A 167 4.49 -38.73 21.79
CA THR A 167 5.27 -39.61 22.67
C THR A 167 4.36 -40.40 23.62
N ARG A 168 3.34 -39.75 24.18
CA ARG A 168 2.36 -40.39 25.08
C ARG A 168 1.43 -41.36 24.35
N PHE A 169 1.00 -41.06 23.12
CA PHE A 169 0.23 -42.00 22.28
C PHE A 169 1.01 -43.26 21.91
N LYS A 170 2.34 -43.17 21.85
CA LYS A 170 3.21 -44.32 21.56
C LYS A 170 3.48 -45.18 22.80
N ASP A 171 3.13 -44.71 24.00
CA ASP A 171 3.32 -45.39 25.27
C ASP A 171 2.18 -46.40 25.51
N LYS A 172 2.51 -47.64 25.91
CA LYS A 172 1.52 -48.74 26.02
C LYS A 172 0.66 -48.68 27.29
N THR A 173 0.94 -47.73 28.19
CA THR A 173 0.30 -47.58 29.50
C THR A 173 -0.63 -46.36 29.50
N PRO A 174 -1.96 -46.52 29.70
CA PRO A 174 -2.92 -45.42 29.53
C PRO A 174 -2.90 -44.50 30.76
N ALA A 175 -2.29 -43.32 30.62
CA ALA A 175 -2.43 -42.22 31.58
C ALA A 175 -3.43 -41.17 31.04
N PRO A 176 -4.16 -40.42 31.90
CA PRO A 176 -5.22 -39.50 31.46
C PRO A 176 -4.67 -38.37 30.58
N LEU A 177 -5.23 -38.20 29.37
CA LEU A 177 -4.78 -37.22 28.35
C LEU A 177 -5.49 -35.86 28.44
N GLN A 178 -6.57 -35.75 29.22
CA GLN A 178 -7.48 -34.59 29.24
C GLN A 178 -6.80 -33.23 29.42
N ASN A 179 -5.72 -33.15 30.21
CA ASN A 179 -5.05 -31.87 30.49
C ASN A 179 -4.20 -31.36 29.30
N LEU A 180 -3.70 -32.27 28.46
CA LEU A 180 -2.90 -31.92 27.27
C LEU A 180 -3.78 -31.52 26.09
N ASP A 181 -4.94 -32.17 25.93
CA ASP A 181 -5.92 -31.83 24.90
C ASP A 181 -6.53 -30.45 25.17
N THR A 182 -6.88 -30.15 26.43
CA THR A 182 -7.36 -28.82 26.84
C THR A 182 -6.32 -27.72 26.61
N LEU A 183 -5.03 -28.01 26.83
CA LEU A 183 -3.94 -27.09 26.53
C LEU A 183 -3.76 -26.89 25.02
N LEU A 184 -3.88 -27.96 24.23
CA LEU A 184 -3.79 -27.88 22.77
C LEU A 184 -4.91 -27.01 22.19
N ASP A 185 -6.15 -27.22 22.61
CA ASP A 185 -7.31 -26.42 22.18
C ASP A 185 -7.16 -24.95 22.59
N ALA A 186 -6.65 -24.68 23.79
CA ALA A 186 -6.37 -23.31 24.23
C ALA A 186 -5.27 -22.64 23.38
N THR A 187 -4.22 -23.38 23.04
CA THR A 187 -3.10 -22.85 22.21
C THR A 187 -3.53 -22.65 20.76
N TYR A 188 -4.37 -23.54 20.23
CA TYR A 188 -4.91 -23.47 18.88
C TYR A 188 -5.86 -22.27 18.71
N ASN A 189 -6.80 -22.09 19.64
CA ASN A 189 -7.71 -20.94 19.61
C ASN A 189 -6.98 -19.60 19.78
N GLN A 190 -5.85 -19.57 20.51
CA GLN A 190 -5.00 -18.39 20.62
C GLN A 190 -4.23 -18.10 19.33
N ALA A 191 -3.74 -19.14 18.64
CA ALA A 191 -3.04 -19.02 17.37
C ALA A 191 -3.98 -18.53 16.25
N ASP A 192 -5.18 -19.11 16.14
CA ASP A 192 -6.21 -18.67 15.19
C ASP A 192 -6.58 -17.19 15.41
N MET A 193 -6.71 -16.75 16.66
CA MET A 193 -7.00 -15.34 16.96
C MET A 193 -5.87 -14.40 16.58
N SER A 194 -4.61 -14.79 16.76
CA SER A 194 -3.45 -14.00 16.32
C SER A 194 -3.28 -13.99 14.80
N ASP A 195 -3.54 -15.11 14.12
CA ASP A 195 -3.53 -15.18 12.65
C ASP A 195 -4.65 -14.31 12.06
N ILE A 196 -5.86 -14.37 12.62
CA ILE A 196 -6.97 -13.48 12.22
C ILE A 196 -6.56 -12.00 12.39
N SER A 197 -5.92 -11.66 13.52
CA SER A 197 -5.46 -10.29 13.76
C SER A 197 -4.32 -9.83 12.84
N LEU A 198 -3.56 -10.76 12.25
CA LEU A 198 -2.56 -10.47 11.24
C LEU A 198 -3.21 -10.31 9.86
N THR A 199 -4.17 -11.15 9.51
CA THR A 199 -4.93 -11.01 8.25
C THR A 199 -5.80 -9.75 8.24
N ASP A 200 -6.32 -9.30 9.39
CA ASP A 200 -7.05 -8.03 9.49
C ASP A 200 -6.12 -6.80 9.35
N MET A 201 -4.79 -6.97 9.48
CA MET A 201 -3.79 -5.93 9.24
C MET A 201 -3.30 -5.89 7.79
N ASP A 202 -3.70 -6.85 6.95
CA ASP A 202 -3.35 -6.94 5.52
C ASP A 202 -4.26 -6.08 4.61
N GLU A 203 -5.15 -5.23 5.14
CA GLU A 203 -5.82 -4.17 4.36
C GLU A 203 -4.87 -2.99 3.99
N LEU A 204 -3.59 -3.27 3.73
CA LEU A 204 -2.63 -2.30 3.20
C LEU A 204 -2.29 -2.68 1.75
N PRO A 205 -2.21 -1.70 0.84
CA PRO A 205 -1.97 -1.97 -0.58
C PRO A 205 -0.68 -2.76 -0.77
N GLU A 206 -0.77 -3.81 -1.60
CA GLU A 206 0.27 -4.82 -1.84
C GLU A 206 1.64 -4.29 -2.31
N ASP A 207 1.77 -2.98 -2.57
CA ASP A 207 3.03 -2.32 -2.90
C ASP A 207 4.10 -2.44 -1.79
N PHE A 208 3.72 -2.80 -0.56
CA PHE A 208 4.66 -3.05 0.55
C PHE A 208 5.09 -4.51 0.72
N LEU A 209 4.42 -5.48 0.08
CA LEU A 209 4.73 -6.90 0.25
C LEU A 209 6.06 -7.30 -0.44
N ILE A 210 6.48 -6.52 -1.44
CA ILE A 210 7.70 -6.80 -2.23
C ILE A 210 8.96 -6.67 -1.35
N ASP A 211 9.00 -5.73 -0.40
CA ASP A 211 10.16 -5.52 0.48
C ASP A 211 10.35 -6.65 1.53
N VAL A 212 9.28 -7.37 1.90
CA VAL A 212 9.35 -8.40 2.96
C VAL A 212 9.86 -9.74 2.41
N VAL A 213 9.51 -10.07 1.16
CA VAL A 213 10.00 -11.29 0.50
C VAL A 213 11.50 -11.16 0.21
N GLU A 214 11.97 -9.99 -0.20
CA GLU A 214 13.39 -9.72 -0.50
C GLU A 214 14.28 -9.79 0.77
N LEU A 215 13.74 -9.44 1.95
CA LEU A 215 14.43 -9.58 3.24
C LEU A 215 14.46 -11.04 3.77
N HIS A 216 13.48 -11.86 3.39
CA HIS A 216 13.45 -13.28 3.76
C HIS A 216 14.41 -14.13 2.91
N GLU A 217 14.64 -13.78 1.64
CA GLU A 217 15.67 -14.42 0.80
C GLU A 217 17.10 -14.01 1.23
N ALA A 218 17.30 -12.74 1.61
CA ALA A 218 18.61 -12.25 2.07
C ALA A 218 19.09 -12.89 3.39
N SER A 219 18.20 -13.44 4.20
CA SER A 219 18.53 -14.11 5.47
C SER A 219 18.86 -15.60 5.31
N HIS A 220 18.60 -16.19 4.14
CA HIS A 220 18.97 -17.58 3.84
C HIS A 220 20.32 -17.74 3.13
N GLU A 221 20.84 -16.72 2.43
CA GLU A 221 22.14 -16.81 1.75
C GLU A 221 23.37 -16.61 2.67
N HIS A 222 23.20 -16.11 3.89
CA HIS A 222 24.33 -15.78 4.78
C HIS A 222 24.82 -16.91 5.70
N VAL A 223 24.19 -18.10 5.65
CA VAL A 223 24.55 -19.22 6.54
C VAL A 223 25.44 -20.29 5.87
N ASP A 224 25.50 -20.34 4.53
CA ASP A 224 26.22 -21.41 3.82
C ASP A 224 27.70 -21.10 3.46
N VAL A 225 28.21 -19.88 3.72
CA VAL A 225 29.60 -19.52 3.36
C VAL A 225 30.62 -19.78 4.48
N VAL A 226 30.20 -20.06 5.73
CA VAL A 226 31.14 -20.11 6.88
C VAL A 226 31.64 -21.53 7.23
N ARG A 227 31.21 -22.60 6.54
CA ARG A 227 31.60 -23.99 6.88
C ARG A 227 32.55 -24.71 5.92
N GLY A 228 33.11 -24.03 4.90
CA GLY A 228 34.00 -24.65 3.91
C GLY A 228 35.40 -24.05 3.83
N GLY A 229 36.21 -24.12 4.89
CA GLY A 229 37.56 -23.55 4.82
C GLY A 229 38.49 -23.91 5.97
N ARG A 230 38.76 -25.20 6.20
CA ARG A 230 39.90 -25.62 7.03
C ARG A 230 41.06 -26.03 6.13
N ALA A 231 42.15 -25.29 6.30
CA ALA A 231 43.35 -25.26 5.49
C ALA A 231 44.11 -26.59 5.41
N GLY A 232 44.49 -26.97 4.19
CA GLY A 232 45.70 -27.74 3.93
C GLY A 232 46.76 -26.79 3.37
N ARG A 233 47.87 -26.59 4.10
CA ARG A 233 49.06 -25.94 3.55
C ARG A 233 50.29 -26.75 3.96
N ALA A 234 50.82 -27.48 2.99
CA ALA A 234 52.17 -28.04 2.98
C ALA A 234 53.17 -26.94 2.59
N GLY A 235 54.41 -27.06 3.06
CA GLY A 235 55.55 -26.31 2.53
C GLY A 235 56.58 -25.92 3.59
N GLY A 236 57.52 -26.82 3.86
CA GLY A 236 58.72 -26.66 4.66
C GLY A 236 59.51 -27.95 4.66
#